data_AF-A0A8H8JQN4-F1
#
_entry.id   AF-A0A8H8JQN4-F1
#
_cell.length_a   1.000
_cell.length_b   1.000
_cell.length_c   1.000
_cell.angle_alpha   90.00
_cell.angle_beta   90.00
_cell.angle_gamma   90.00
#
_symmetry.space_group_name_H-M   'P 1'
#
loop_
_entity.id
_entity.type
_entity.pdbx_description
1 polymer ?
#
loop_
_entity_poly.entity_id
_entity_poly.type
_entity_poly.pdbx_seq_one_letter_code
_entity_poly.pdbx_strand_id
1 'polypeptide(L)'
;MSLSDGTYRIYNTDVTTPFGSPLYLAQSGNHIIVSGFGNDTIEARGTKDEKYTLQFSRDGRYIIARNGRLQFGTKPYEWRIFKIDTDKWKIVATAEDLCLSIPPSAASGSRILLLPQQGLHGQFWNFE
;
A
#
# COMPACT_ATOMS: atom_id res chain seq x y z
N MET A 1 -9.48 -14.41 -7.19
CA MET A 1 -8.32 -14.29 -8.11
C MET A 1 -7.16 -13.74 -7.30
N SER A 2 -6.04 -14.44 -7.32
CA SER A 2 -4.78 -14.02 -6.68
C SER A 2 -4.05 -12.99 -7.54
N LEU A 3 -3.29 -12.11 -6.89
CA LEU A 3 -2.35 -11.21 -7.57
C LEU A 3 -1.16 -12.06 -8.05
N SER A 4 -0.64 -11.78 -9.25
CA SER A 4 0.60 -12.43 -9.70
C SER A 4 1.82 -11.79 -9.04
N ASP A 5 2.93 -12.50 -8.99
CA ASP A 5 4.20 -11.90 -8.59
C ASP A 5 4.64 -10.90 -9.66
N GLY A 6 5.11 -9.72 -9.23
CA GLY A 6 5.48 -8.69 -10.18
C GLY A 6 5.86 -7.35 -9.56
N THR A 7 6.24 -6.44 -10.44
CA THR A 7 6.50 -5.03 -10.10
C THR A 7 5.33 -4.20 -10.59
N TYR A 8 4.65 -3.51 -9.68
CA TYR A 8 3.40 -2.81 -9.95
C TYR A 8 3.51 -1.33 -9.60
N ARG A 9 2.80 -0.51 -10.35
CA ARG A 9 2.34 0.78 -9.85
C ARG A 9 1.01 0.56 -9.15
N ILE A 10 0.90 1.08 -7.93
CA ILE A 10 -0.30 0.92 -7.11
C ILE A 10 -1.03 2.27 -7.06
N TYR A 11 -2.33 2.28 -7.33
CA TYR A 11 -3.14 3.50 -7.33
C TYR A 11 -4.36 3.29 -6.46
N ASN A 12 -4.80 4.31 -5.73
CA ASN A 12 -6.10 4.22 -5.10
C ASN A 12 -7.20 4.48 -6.14
N THR A 13 -8.35 3.84 -6.04
CA THR A 13 -9.42 4.02 -7.04
C THR A 13 -10.16 5.34 -6.88
N ASP A 14 -10.09 5.94 -5.68
CA ASP A 14 -10.89 7.11 -5.32
C ASP A 14 -10.14 8.43 -5.50
N VAL A 15 -8.82 8.36 -5.74
CA VAL A 15 -7.99 9.50 -6.14
C VAL A 15 -7.19 9.11 -7.38
N THR A 16 -7.09 10.01 -8.33
CA THR A 16 -6.36 9.79 -9.59
C THR A 16 -4.83 9.83 -9.42
N THR A 17 -4.33 10.02 -8.19
CA THR A 17 -2.89 10.14 -7.91
C THR A 17 -2.28 8.81 -7.43
N PRO A 18 -1.16 8.33 -8.03
CA PRO A 18 -0.46 7.10 -7.65
C PRO A 18 0.02 7.03 -6.20
N PHE A 19 0.18 5.79 -5.72
CA PHE A 19 0.99 5.47 -4.56
C PHE A 19 2.47 5.73 -4.85
N GLY A 20 3.20 6.24 -3.87
CA GLY A 20 4.63 6.44 -3.95
C GLY A 20 5.16 7.24 -2.77
N SER A 21 6.47 7.16 -2.56
CA SER A 21 7.15 8.02 -1.60
C SER A 21 7.10 9.47 -2.11
N PRO A 22 6.98 10.47 -1.23
CA PRO A 22 7.43 11.80 -1.58
C PRO A 22 8.92 11.61 -1.85
N LEU A 23 9.35 11.86 -3.07
CA LEU A 23 10.69 12.37 -3.24
C LEU A 23 10.78 13.59 -2.32
N TYR A 24 11.55 13.43 -1.24
CA TYR A 24 11.77 14.39 -0.15
C TYR A 24 10.60 14.59 0.82
N LEU A 25 10.60 13.84 1.93
CA LEU A 25 10.59 14.37 3.32
C LEU A 25 10.66 13.22 4.34
N ALA A 26 11.62 12.30 4.19
CA ALA A 26 12.13 11.54 5.33
C ALA A 26 13.17 12.40 6.06
N GLN A 27 12.76 13.54 6.61
CA GLN A 27 13.55 14.26 7.61
C GLN A 27 12.86 14.38 8.97
N SER A 28 11.68 13.76 9.18
CA SER A 28 11.18 13.65 10.57
C SER A 28 10.22 12.48 10.90
N GLY A 29 10.09 11.44 10.08
CA GLY A 29 9.27 10.28 10.49
C GLY A 29 9.24 9.11 9.51
N ASN A 30 9.24 7.88 10.05
CA ASN A 30 9.13 6.61 9.33
C ASN A 30 7.71 6.39 8.74
N HIS A 31 7.12 7.36 8.05
CA HIS A 31 5.76 7.24 7.53
C HIS A 31 5.73 7.06 6.01
N ILE A 32 4.82 6.23 5.53
CA ILE A 32 4.48 6.07 4.11
C ILE A 32 3.26 6.95 3.80
N ILE A 33 3.28 7.63 2.66
CA ILE A 33 2.26 8.64 2.29
C ILE A 33 1.85 8.51 0.81
N VAL A 34 0.85 9.26 0.38
CA VAL A 34 0.40 9.37 -1.02
C VAL A 34 1.38 10.27 -1.79
N SER A 35 1.97 9.77 -2.87
CA SER A 35 2.78 10.61 -3.75
C SER A 35 1.91 11.37 -4.73
N GLY A 36 2.08 12.68 -4.82
CA GLY A 36 1.50 13.44 -5.94
C GLY A 36 2.23 13.28 -7.27
N PHE A 37 3.44 12.68 -7.26
CA PHE A 37 4.37 12.71 -8.40
C PHE A 37 5.21 11.43 -8.56
N GLY A 38 4.85 10.33 -7.89
CA GLY A 38 5.69 9.13 -7.85
C GLY A 38 5.42 8.17 -9.02
N ASN A 39 6.45 7.86 -9.80
CA ASN A 39 6.52 6.65 -10.63
C ASN A 39 7.08 5.45 -9.84
N ASP A 40 6.96 5.49 -8.50
CA ASP A 40 7.50 4.45 -7.64
C ASP A 40 6.76 3.15 -7.92
N THR A 41 7.53 2.08 -8.10
CA THR A 41 6.98 0.74 -8.29
C THR A 41 7.19 -0.10 -7.04
N ILE A 42 6.18 -0.89 -6.72
CA ILE A 42 6.17 -1.84 -5.61
C ILE A 42 6.33 -3.24 -6.18
N GLU A 43 7.36 -3.95 -5.73
CA GLU A 43 7.48 -5.37 -5.95
C GLU A 43 6.54 -6.10 -4.99
N ALA A 44 5.56 -6.81 -5.54
CA ALA A 44 4.67 -7.70 -4.83
C ALA A 44 5.09 -9.15 -5.10
N ARG A 45 5.40 -9.89 -4.04
CA ARG A 45 5.79 -11.31 -4.11
C ARG A 45 4.86 -12.14 -3.26
N GLY A 46 4.22 -13.12 -3.86
CA GLY A 46 3.39 -14.11 -3.20
C GLY A 46 4.20 -14.94 -2.22
N THR A 47 3.57 -15.25 -1.11
CA THR A 47 4.06 -16.17 -0.09
C THR A 47 3.06 -17.31 0.07
N LYS A 48 3.21 -18.13 1.12
CA LYS A 48 2.21 -19.16 1.44
C LYS A 48 0.87 -18.53 1.78
N ASP A 49 -0.21 -19.28 1.56
CA ASP A 49 -1.58 -18.95 1.99
C ASP A 49 -2.14 -17.64 1.43
N GLU A 50 -1.84 -17.34 0.15
CA GLU A 50 -2.34 -16.15 -0.57
C GLU A 50 -1.96 -14.81 0.09
N LYS A 51 -0.83 -14.81 0.80
CA LYS A 51 -0.23 -13.59 1.36
C LYS A 51 0.87 -13.08 0.44
N TYR A 52 1.29 -11.84 0.65
CA TYR A 52 2.26 -11.15 -0.18
C TYR A 52 3.20 -10.29 0.65
N THR A 53 4.44 -10.16 0.22
CA THR A 53 5.32 -9.08 0.68
C THR A 53 5.28 -7.93 -0.30
N LEU A 54 5.30 -6.70 0.21
CA LEU A 54 5.34 -5.48 -0.59
C LEU A 54 6.65 -4.72 -0.32
N GLN A 55 7.42 -4.45 -1.37
CA GLN A 55 8.75 -3.83 -1.27
C GLN A 55 8.89 -2.70 -2.29
N PHE A 56 9.47 -1.57 -1.90
CA PHE A 56 9.79 -0.51 -2.85
C PHE A 56 10.95 -0.96 -3.75
N SER A 57 10.72 -0.96 -5.06
CA SER A 57 11.73 -1.43 -6.04
C SER A 57 12.98 -0.53 -6.06
N ARG A 58 12.83 0.74 -5.72
CA ARG A 58 13.92 1.73 -5.75
C ARG A 58 14.99 1.51 -4.69
N ASP A 59 14.58 1.15 -3.47
CA ASP A 59 15.48 1.12 -2.31
C ASP A 59 15.40 -0.18 -1.51
N GLY A 60 14.56 -1.13 -1.92
CA GLY A 60 14.41 -2.42 -1.27
C GLY A 60 13.78 -2.36 0.12
N ARG A 61 13.19 -1.25 0.55
CA ARG A 61 12.50 -1.19 1.85
C ARG A 61 11.12 -1.81 1.75
N TYR A 62 10.78 -2.63 2.74
CA TYR A 62 9.46 -3.24 2.83
C TYR A 62 8.43 -2.24 3.35
N ILE A 63 7.22 -2.35 2.83
CA ILE A 63 6.03 -1.71 3.39
C ILE A 63 5.55 -2.61 4.52
N ILE A 64 5.57 -2.11 5.76
CA ILE A 64 5.20 -2.89 6.94
C ILE A 64 4.11 -2.17 7.74
N ALA A 65 3.26 -2.97 8.39
CA ALA A 65 2.35 -2.50 9.43
C ALA A 65 2.95 -2.78 10.81
N ARG A 66 2.82 -1.81 11.72
CA ARG A 66 3.15 -2.00 13.13
C ARG A 66 2.32 -1.06 13.98
N ASN A 67 1.66 -1.59 15.02
CA ASN A 67 0.84 -0.82 15.96
C ASN A 67 -0.21 0.08 15.26
N GLY A 68 -0.86 -0.46 14.22
CA GLY A 68 -1.86 0.27 13.44
C GLY A 68 -1.31 1.39 12.56
N ARG A 69 0.01 1.42 12.32
CA ARG A 69 0.67 2.43 11.47
C ARG A 69 1.44 1.78 10.33
N LEU A 70 1.45 2.47 9.19
CA LEU A 70 2.20 2.10 8.01
C LEU A 70 3.59 2.76 8.05
N GLN A 71 4.64 1.97 7.85
CA GLN A 71 6.02 2.45 7.92
C GLN A 71 6.96 1.64 7.01
N PHE A 72 8.17 2.16 6.79
CA PHE A 72 9.23 1.44 6.11
C PHE A 72 9.89 0.41 7.05
N GLY A 73 10.20 -0.76 6.53
CA GLY A 73 10.86 -1.85 7.25
C GLY A 73 12.04 -2.45 6.47
N THR A 74 12.94 -3.10 7.21
CA THR A 74 14.07 -3.89 6.65
C THR A 74 13.77 -5.38 6.57
N LYS A 75 12.64 -5.81 7.14
CA LYS A 75 12.15 -7.20 7.11
C LYS A 75 10.79 -7.25 6.41
N PRO A 76 10.48 -8.33 5.70
CA PRO A 76 9.19 -8.49 5.06
C PRO A 76 8.05 -8.51 6.09
N TYR A 77 6.90 -8.02 5.66
CA TYR A 77 5.63 -8.11 6.36
C TYR A 77 4.62 -8.74 5.40
N GLU A 78 3.76 -9.61 5.92
CA GLU A 78 2.77 -10.34 5.12
C GLU A 78 1.46 -9.55 5.01
N TRP A 79 1.06 -9.25 3.78
CA TRP A 79 -0.21 -8.61 3.42
C TRP A 79 -1.13 -9.63 2.78
N ARG A 80 -2.44 -9.57 3.09
CA ARG A 80 -3.46 -10.23 2.26
C ARG A 80 -3.85 -9.27 1.15
N ILE A 81 -3.77 -9.74 -0.09
CA ILE A 81 -4.17 -8.95 -1.27
C ILE A 81 -5.20 -9.77 -2.04
N PHE A 82 -6.40 -9.21 -2.20
CA PHE A 82 -7.49 -9.92 -2.86
C PHE A 82 -8.31 -8.98 -3.73
N LYS A 83 -8.75 -9.55 -4.86
CA LYS A 83 -9.54 -8.88 -5.87
C LYS A 83 -11.01 -8.77 -5.42
N ILE A 84 -11.55 -7.55 -5.44
CA ILE A 84 -12.95 -7.23 -5.15
C ILE A 84 -13.76 -7.17 -6.45
N ASP A 85 -13.20 -6.55 -7.47
CA ASP A 85 -13.81 -6.34 -8.79
C ASP A 85 -12.71 -6.33 -9.87
N THR A 86 -13.09 -6.24 -11.14
CA THR A 86 -12.23 -6.26 -12.34
C THR A 86 -10.95 -5.44 -12.16
N ASP A 87 -11.08 -4.23 -11.62
CA ASP A 87 -10.00 -3.27 -11.37
C ASP A 87 -10.08 -2.73 -9.93
N LYS A 88 -10.37 -3.59 -8.96
CA LYS A 88 -10.39 -3.18 -7.54
C LYS A 88 -9.83 -4.26 -6.66
N TRP A 89 -8.84 -3.90 -5.84
CA TRP A 89 -8.16 -4.77 -4.90
C TRP A 89 -8.20 -4.17 -3.50
N LYS A 90 -8.17 -5.03 -2.49
CA LYS A 90 -7.89 -4.64 -1.11
C LYS A 90 -6.52 -5.13 -0.68
N ILE A 91 -5.83 -4.32 0.11
CA ILE A 91 -4.55 -4.64 0.74
C ILE A 91 -4.77 -4.59 2.25
N VAL A 92 -4.64 -5.73 2.92
CA VAL A 92 -4.96 -5.89 4.33
C VAL A 92 -3.72 -6.35 5.11
N ALA A 93 -3.40 -5.62 6.17
CA ALA A 93 -2.36 -5.97 7.11
C ALA A 93 -2.77 -7.26 7.84
N THR A 94 -2.03 -8.36 7.67
CA THR A 94 -2.45 -9.68 8.15
C THR A 94 -2.51 -9.75 9.68
N ALA A 95 -1.54 -9.15 10.38
CA ALA A 95 -1.45 -9.22 11.84
C ALA A 95 -2.42 -8.25 12.54
N GLU A 96 -2.68 -7.08 11.96
CA GLU A 96 -3.55 -6.06 12.55
C GLU A 96 -5.01 -6.18 12.09
N ASP A 97 -5.28 -6.91 11.01
CA ASP A 97 -6.59 -6.99 10.34
C ASP A 97 -7.12 -5.61 9.88
N LEU A 98 -6.22 -4.74 9.45
CA LEU A 98 -6.53 -3.37 8.99
C LEU A 98 -6.27 -3.20 7.50
N CYS A 99 -7.14 -2.46 6.81
CA CYS A 99 -7.00 -2.11 5.39
C CYS A 99 -6.06 -0.93 5.19
N LEU A 100 -5.20 -1.04 4.19
CA LEU A 100 -4.52 0.10 3.59
C LEU A 100 -5.58 1.07 3.03
N SER A 101 -5.57 2.29 3.53
CA SER A 101 -6.61 3.27 3.27
C SER A 101 -6.03 4.66 3.04
N ILE A 102 -6.65 5.45 2.17
CA ILE A 102 -6.43 6.90 2.11
C ILE A 102 -7.61 7.65 2.74
N PRO A 103 -7.39 8.84 3.32
CA PRO A 103 -8.49 9.71 3.69
C PRO A 103 -9.25 10.21 2.44
N PRO A 104 -10.57 10.46 2.52
CA PRO A 104 -11.39 10.92 1.38
C PRO A 104 -10.91 12.22 0.72
N SER A 105 -10.18 13.06 1.47
CA SER A 105 -9.61 14.33 1.01
C SER A 105 -8.09 14.24 0.79
N ALA A 106 -7.57 13.02 0.56
CA ALA A 106 -6.15 12.82 0.35
C ALA A 106 -5.66 13.61 -0.88
N ALA A 107 -4.61 14.40 -0.66
CA ALA A 107 -3.83 15.04 -1.69
C ALA A 107 -2.40 14.48 -1.66
N SER A 108 -1.55 14.93 -2.59
CA SER A 108 -0.11 14.71 -2.51
C SER A 108 0.41 15.07 -1.12
N GLY A 109 1.12 14.15 -0.48
CA GLY A 109 1.64 14.36 0.87
C GLY A 109 0.75 13.84 2.00
N SER A 110 -0.50 13.45 1.71
CA SER A 110 -1.41 12.87 2.71
C SER A 110 -0.91 11.51 3.19
N ARG A 111 -1.01 11.25 4.50
CA ARG A 111 -0.63 9.96 5.07
C ARG A 111 -1.58 8.87 4.62
N ILE A 112 -0.99 7.72 4.31
CA ILE A 112 -1.74 6.48 4.13
C ILE A 112 -1.95 5.87 5.51
N LEU A 113 -3.16 5.39 5.73
CA LEU A 113 -3.64 4.93 7.02
C LEU A 113 -3.90 3.42 6.98
N LEU A 114 -3.94 2.83 8.16
CA LEU A 114 -4.49 1.51 8.39
C LEU A 114 -5.81 1.69 9.13
N LEU A 115 -6.92 1.34 8.49
CA LEU A 115 -8.27 1.51 9.03
C LEU A 115 -9.03 0.18 9.04
N PRO A 116 -10.04 0.00 9.92
CA PRO A 116 -10.87 -1.19 9.91
C PRO A 116 -11.52 -1.46 8.55
N GLN A 117 -11.78 -2.73 8.28
CA GLN A 117 -12.38 -3.18 7.02
C GLN A 117 -13.87 -2.85 6.95
N GLN A 118 -14.21 -1.59 6.63
CA GLN A 118 -15.60 -1.12 6.58
C GLN A 118 -16.12 -0.92 5.15
N GLY A 119 -15.31 -1.21 4.12
CA GLY A 119 -15.69 -0.99 2.72
C GLY A 119 -15.83 0.49 2.38
N LEU A 120 -15.13 1.34 3.12
CA LEU A 120 -15.18 2.78 3.01
C LEU A 120 -14.42 3.28 1.78
N HIS A 121 -14.72 4.52 1.40
CA HIS A 121 -13.92 5.29 0.46
C HIS A 121 -12.43 5.24 0.83
N GLY A 122 -11.58 5.12 -0.18
CA GLY A 122 -10.13 5.11 -0.07
C GLY A 122 -9.51 3.75 0.27
N GLN A 123 -10.29 2.66 0.34
CA GLN A 123 -9.77 1.31 0.67
C GLN A 123 -9.50 0.42 -0.55
N PHE A 124 -9.78 0.90 -1.76
CA PHE A 124 -9.65 0.12 -2.98
C PHE A 124 -8.48 0.60 -3.84
N TRP A 125 -7.78 -0.36 -4.42
CA TRP A 125 -6.52 -0.15 -5.09
C TRP A 125 -6.47 -0.83 -6.46
N ASN A 126 -5.71 -0.25 -7.38
CA ASN A 126 -5.35 -0.78 -8.67
C ASN A 126 -3.87 -1.16 -8.69
N PHE A 127 -3.56 -2.21 -9.46
CA PHE A 127 -2.20 -2.70 -9.70
C PHE A 127 -1.98 -2.69 -11.22
N GLU A 128 -1.06 -1.86 -11.68
CA GLU A 128 -0.67 -1.71 -13.10
C GLU A 128 0.77 -2.11 -13.34
#